data_AF-A0A1U7XYI6-F1
#
_entry.id   AF-A0A1U7XYI6-F1
#
_cell.length_a   1.000
_cell.length_b   1.000
_cell.length_c   1.000
_cell.angle_alpha   90.00
_cell.angle_beta   90.00
_cell.angle_gamma   90.00
#
_symmetry.space_group_name_H-M   'P 1'
#
loop_
_entity.id
_entity.type
_entity.pdbx_description
1 polymer ?
#
loop_
_entity_poly.entity_id
_entity_poly.type
_entity_poly.pdbx_seq_one_letter_code
_entity_poly.pdbx_strand_id
1 'polypeptide(L)'
;IILAANHLPSINDVTYHELVEIISKLKDEHGKLVGVDTSNLLVANSGNDLPVIDLMGVSPELAYLASDADLVILEGMYLKA
;
A
#
# COMPACT_ATOMS: atom_id res chain seq x y z
N ILE A 1 1.63 9.79 -4.16
CA ILE A 1 0.85 8.91 -3.25
C ILE A 1 1.56 7.58 -3.21
N ILE A 2 1.82 7.05 -2.02
CA ILE A 2 2.39 5.71 -1.83
C ILE A 2 1.32 4.87 -1.13
N LEU A 3 0.92 3.77 -1.75
CA LEU A 3 0.05 2.77 -1.14
C LEU A 3 0.93 1.64 -0.59
N ALA A 4 1.02 1.53 0.73
CA ALA A 4 1.71 0.45 1.40
C ALA A 4 0.75 -0.71 1.66
N ALA A 5 1.16 -1.94 1.33
CA ALA A 5 0.34 -3.14 1.50
C ALA A 5 1.15 -4.27 2.17
N ASN A 6 0.46 -5.29 2.71
CA ASN A 6 1.11 -6.40 3.41
C ASN A 6 2.01 -7.22 2.48
N HIS A 7 3.10 -7.76 3.01
CA HIS A 7 3.95 -8.71 2.30
C HIS A 7 3.25 -10.05 2.11
N LEU A 8 2.59 -10.54 3.17
CA LEU A 8 1.90 -11.83 3.19
C LEU A 8 0.42 -11.63 3.56
N PRO A 9 -0.47 -12.56 3.17
CA PRO A 9 -1.89 -12.47 3.49
C PRO A 9 -2.16 -12.40 4.99
N SER A 10 -3.04 -11.49 5.41
CA SER A 10 -3.55 -11.42 6.78
C SER A 10 -5.04 -11.14 6.76
N ILE A 11 -5.84 -12.11 7.23
CA ILE A 11 -7.31 -12.09 7.16
C ILE A 11 -7.83 -11.78 5.74
N ASN A 12 -8.21 -10.51 5.49
CA ASN A 12 -8.74 -10.01 4.23
C ASN A 12 -8.01 -8.74 3.77
N ASP A 13 -6.84 -8.45 4.34
CA ASP A 13 -6.00 -7.34 3.94
C ASP A 13 -5.40 -7.60 2.56
N VAL A 14 -5.32 -6.55 1.75
CA VAL A 14 -4.73 -6.63 0.41
C VAL A 14 -3.21 -6.76 0.55
N THR A 15 -2.62 -7.76 -0.11
CA THR A 15 -1.17 -7.89 -0.20
C THR A 15 -0.58 -6.98 -1.28
N TYR A 16 0.72 -6.72 -1.21
CA TYR A 16 1.47 -5.98 -2.23
C TYR A 16 1.23 -6.51 -3.65
N HIS A 17 1.30 -7.83 -3.82
CA HIS A 17 1.13 -8.46 -5.13
C HIS A 17 -0.30 -8.32 -5.66
N GLU A 18 -1.30 -8.52 -4.79
CA GLU A 18 -2.70 -8.33 -5.16
C GLU A 18 -3.00 -6.87 -5.50
N LEU A 19 -2.44 -5.91 -4.74
CA LEU A 19 -2.64 -4.48 -5.01
C LEU A 19 -2.04 -4.07 -6.35
N VAL A 20 -0.83 -4.55 -6.68
CA VAL A 20 -0.21 -4.31 -8.00
C VAL A 20 -1.11 -4.86 -9.12
N GLU A 21 -1.67 -6.07 -8.94
CA GLU A 21 -2.57 -6.68 -9.91
C GLU A 21 -3.89 -5.90 -10.05
N ILE A 22 -4.49 -5.48 -8.94
CA ILE A 22 -5.73 -4.67 -8.92
C ILE A 22 -5.50 -3.36 -9.67
N ILE A 23 -4.44 -2.62 -9.35
CA ILE A 23 -4.12 -1.36 -10.00
C ILE A 23 -3.87 -1.55 -11.50
N SER A 24 -3.16 -2.62 -11.88
CA SER A 24 -2.92 -2.97 -13.28
C SER A 24 -4.23 -3.21 -14.05
N LYS A 25 -5.17 -3.96 -13.45
CA LYS A 25 -6.49 -4.24 -14.06
C LYS A 25 -7.40 -3.03 -14.17
N LEU A 26 -7.25 -2.06 -13.26
CA LEU A 26 -8.09 -0.86 -13.24
C LEU A 26 -7.57 0.27 -14.14
N LYS A 27 -6.27 0.27 -14.48
CA LYS A 27 -5.68 1.25 -15.39
C LYS A 27 -6.25 1.07 -16.80
N ASP A 28 -6.57 2.18 -17.45
CA ASP A 28 -6.92 2.21 -18.86
C ASP A 28 -5.67 2.09 -19.76
N GLU A 29 -5.88 2.09 -21.08
CA GLU A 29 -4.81 2.01 -22.09
C GLU A 29 -3.80 3.17 -22.03
N HIS A 30 -4.14 4.26 -21.35
CA HIS A 30 -3.28 5.41 -21.12
C HIS A 30 -2.65 5.41 -19.72
N GLY A 31 -2.81 4.32 -18.96
CA GLY A 31 -2.29 4.19 -17.60
C GLY A 31 -3.04 5.04 -16.57
N LYS A 32 -4.26 5.50 -16.87
CA LYS A 32 -5.07 6.34 -15.98
C LYS A 32 -6.11 5.51 -15.22
N LEU A 33 -6.51 6.02 -14.05
CA LEU A 33 -7.63 5.49 -13.27
C LEU A 33 -8.80 6.46 -13.40
N VAL A 34 -9.85 6.08 -14.13
CA VAL A 34 -11.05 6.93 -14.34
C VAL A 34 -10.67 8.34 -14.84
N GLY A 35 -9.73 8.39 -15.80
CA GLY A 35 -9.22 9.65 -16.37
C GLY A 35 -8.18 10.40 -15.52
N VAL A 36 -7.85 9.92 -14.32
CA VAL A 36 -6.82 10.50 -13.45
C VAL A 36 -5.45 9.88 -13.74
N ASP A 37 -4.43 10.73 -13.95
CA ASP A 37 -3.05 10.29 -14.15
C ASP A 37 -2.49 9.58 -12.92
N THR A 38 -1.83 8.44 -13.12
CA THR A 38 -1.29 7.61 -12.03
C THR A 38 0.23 7.63 -11.94
N SER A 39 0.92 8.52 -12.66
CA SER A 39 2.39 8.53 -12.71
C SER A 39 3.03 8.77 -11.33
N ASN A 40 2.31 9.43 -10.42
CA ASN A 40 2.72 9.69 -9.04
C ASN A 40 2.07 8.74 -8.01
N LEU A 41 1.47 7.64 -8.46
CA LEU A 41 0.94 6.57 -7.61
C LEU A 41 1.94 5.42 -7.56
N LEU A 42 2.55 5.23 -6.39
CA LEU A 42 3.47 4.14 -6.12
C LEU A 42 2.79 3.10 -5.23
N VAL A 43 3.13 1.83 -5.42
CA VAL A 43 2.73 0.72 -4.55
C VAL A 43 4.00 0.17 -3.91
N ALA A 44 3.99 0.01 -2.59
CA ALA A 44 5.14 -0.43 -1.82
C ALA A 44 4.77 -1.62 -0.93
N ASN A 45 5.70 -2.56 -0.79
CA ASN A 45 5.56 -3.64 0.18
C ASN A 45 5.94 -3.13 1.58
N SER A 46 5.03 -3.21 2.54
CA SER A 46 5.28 -2.78 3.92
C SER A 46 6.21 -3.70 4.71
N GLY A 47 6.38 -4.95 4.27
CA GLY A 47 7.06 -6.01 5.03
C GLY A 47 6.19 -6.66 6.11
N ASN A 48 4.95 -6.22 6.29
CA ASN A 48 4.04 -6.70 7.33
C ASN A 48 3.26 -7.96 6.90
N ASP A 49 2.92 -8.83 7.85
CA ASP A 49 2.14 -10.06 7.65
C ASP A 49 1.00 -10.24 8.67
N LEU A 50 0.70 -9.19 9.42
CA LEU A 50 -0.30 -9.16 10.49
C LEU A 50 -1.45 -8.19 10.18
N PRO A 51 -2.63 -8.35 10.82
CA PRO A 51 -3.75 -7.40 10.66
C PRO A 51 -3.54 -6.10 11.45
N VAL A 52 -2.36 -5.94 12.05
CA VAL A 52 -1.86 -4.75 12.75
C VAL A 52 -0.45 -4.49 12.24
N ILE A 53 0.04 -3.26 12.36
CA ILE A 53 1.39 -2.89 11.91
C ILE A 53 2.21 -2.31 13.07
N ASP A 54 3.44 -2.79 13.21
CA ASP A 54 4.45 -2.14 14.05
C ASP A 54 5.24 -1.12 13.21
N LEU A 55 4.98 0.17 13.44
CA LEU A 55 5.63 1.25 12.71
C LEU A 55 7.10 1.46 13.10
N MET A 56 7.59 0.81 14.15
CA MET A 56 9.03 0.79 14.46
C MET A 56 9.82 -0.10 13.48
N GLY A 57 9.14 -1.01 12.77
CA GLY A 57 9.76 -1.95 11.84
C GLY A 57 8.95 -2.12 10.56
N VAL A 58 9.33 -1.37 9.52
CA VAL A 58 8.78 -1.51 8.16
C VAL A 58 9.87 -1.94 7.18
N SER A 59 9.48 -2.32 5.97
CA SER A 59 10.44 -2.64 4.91
C SER A 59 11.36 -1.44 4.60
N PRO A 60 12.63 -1.68 4.23
CA PRO A 60 13.53 -0.60 3.81
C PRO A 60 13.02 0.19 2.59
N GLU A 61 12.29 -0.47 1.69
CA GLU A 61 11.68 0.16 0.52
C GLU A 61 10.62 1.19 0.94
N LEU A 62 9.69 0.80 1.82
CA LEU A 62 8.66 1.71 2.32
C LEU A 62 9.28 2.86 3.10
N ALA A 63 10.27 2.58 3.95
CA ALA A 63 10.97 3.61 4.71
C ALA A 63 11.66 4.64 3.80
N TYR A 64 12.27 4.19 2.70
CA TYR A 64 12.91 5.06 1.73
C TYR A 64 11.87 5.92 0.98
N LEU A 65 10.83 5.29 0.43
CA LEU A 65 9.80 5.97 -0.35
C LEU A 65 9.01 6.98 0.49
N ALA A 66 8.78 6.71 1.77
CA ALA A 66 8.01 7.58 2.66
C ALA A 66 8.88 8.58 3.46
N SER A 67 10.18 8.65 3.18
CA SER A 67 11.13 9.46 3.99
C SER A 67 10.84 10.97 3.99
N ASP A 68 10.14 11.47 2.98
CA ASP A 68 9.72 12.86 2.81
C ASP A 68 8.19 13.05 2.88
N ALA A 69 7.46 12.06 3.40
CA ALA A 69 6.01 12.13 3.48
C ALA A 69 5.54 13.21 4.48
N ASP A 70 4.80 14.21 3.99
CA ASP A 70 4.17 15.24 4.83
C ASP A 70 2.87 14.77 5.52
N LEU A 71 2.27 13.69 5.02
CA LEU A 71 1.01 13.12 5.51
C LEU A 71 1.04 11.59 5.47
N VAL A 72 0.74 10.97 6.61
CA VAL A 72 0.58 9.51 6.73
C VAL A 72 -0.87 9.21 7.08
N ILE A 73 -1.49 8.31 6.31
CA ILE A 73 -2.85 7.82 6.54
C ILE A 73 -2.75 6.34 6.92
N LEU A 74 -3.33 5.97 8.06
CA LEU A 74 -3.47 4.59 8.51
C LEU A 74 -4.94 4.19 8.37
N GLU A 75 -5.19 3.17 7.56
CA GLU A 75 -6.51 2.58 7.32
C GLU A 75 -6.63 1.27 8.11
N GLY A 76 -7.82 0.97 8.60
CA GLY A 76 -8.10 -0.20 9.42
C GLY A 76 -8.66 0.15 10.81
N MET A 77 -9.09 -0.90 11.52
CA MET A 77 -9.66 -0.79 12.86
C MET A 77 -8.92 -1.71 13.82
N TYR A 78 -8.66 -1.24 15.04
CA TYR A 78 -8.32 -2.13 16.14
C TYR A 78 -9.58 -2.90 16.55
N LEU A 79 -9.53 -4.24 16.48
CA LEU A 79 -10.49 -5.09 17.18
C LEU A 79 -10.29 -4.87 18.68
N LYS A 80 -11.20 -4.13 19.31
CA LYS A 80 -11.34 -4.13 20.77
C LYS A 80 -11.86 -5.52 21.17
N ALA A 81 -11.00 -6.34 21.74
CA ALA A 81 -11.41 -7.52 22.49
C ALA A 81 -12.19 -7.11 23.75
#